data_AF-A0A1M3BMT1-F1
#
_entry.id   AF-A0A1M3BMT1-F1
#
_cell.length_a   1.000
_cell.length_b   1.000
_cell.length_c   1.000
_cell.angle_alpha   90.00
_cell.angle_beta   90.00
_cell.angle_gamma   90.00
#
_symmetry.space_group_name_H-M   'P 1'
#
loop_
_entity.id
_entity.type
_entity.pdbx_description
1 polymer ?
#
loop_
_entity_poly.entity_id
_entity_poly.type
_entity_poly.pdbx_seq_one_letter_code
_entity_poly.pdbx_strand_id
1 'polypeptide(L)'
;AEIGYGGSGRNVGLVNAGMWVMPDELPGVLGDLYGSRLLELLGNAPRLVFDLVGKHAIDCEINPAGTLHCAVGQSGFDELKQRAEQWARRGAPVRLLDAAETAAKVGTEAYAGSLLDMRAGTIQPLAYARGLARAAIAAGAHVFTGSPVTGAERTGKRWTVNTPRGSVTADWVVVATNAYTVAPWNEVRAELVHLPYFNFATVPLSAEMQAKILPERQGAWDTKEVLSSFRFDKRGRLVFGSVGALRGTGAVIHKEWARRALKKLFPAIGDVAFEAEWYGKIGMTADNLPRFHRLGENVIGFSGYNGRGIAPGTVFGRTLAQLVSGEIAEMDLPLPVTDPEAQSFRSMREGYYELGAQIAHFAGARL
;
A
#
# COMPACT_ATOMS: atom_id res chain seq x y z
N ALA A 1 18.37 -9.59 -2.19
CA ALA A 1 16.97 -9.41 -1.73
C ALA A 1 16.12 -10.56 -2.27
N GLU A 2 15.18 -11.05 -1.46
CA GLU A 2 14.18 -12.05 -1.85
C GLU A 2 12.94 -11.39 -2.46
N ILE A 3 12.09 -12.20 -3.09
CA ILE A 3 10.80 -11.77 -3.65
C ILE A 3 9.89 -11.29 -2.52
N GLY A 4 9.38 -10.06 -2.67
CA GLY A 4 8.54 -9.42 -1.66
C GLY A 4 9.32 -8.78 -0.50
N TYR A 5 10.66 -8.71 -0.56
CA TYR A 5 11.46 -8.11 0.52
C TYR A 5 11.11 -6.63 0.79
N GLY A 6 10.60 -5.85 -0.17
CA GLY A 6 10.31 -4.43 0.03
C GLY A 6 8.99 -4.14 0.76
N GLY A 7 8.42 -2.96 0.50
CA GLY A 7 7.09 -2.59 0.99
C GLY A 7 5.98 -3.56 0.56
N SER A 8 6.17 -4.26 -0.56
CA SER A 8 5.23 -5.25 -1.09
C SER A 8 4.96 -6.41 -0.15
N GLY A 9 5.93 -6.86 0.67
CA GLY A 9 5.73 -7.94 1.65
C GLY A 9 5.62 -7.48 3.09
N ARG A 10 5.81 -6.18 3.37
CA ARG A 10 5.84 -5.61 4.73
C ARG A 10 4.66 -4.69 5.07
N ASN A 11 3.77 -4.45 4.13
CA ASN A 11 2.54 -3.69 4.41
C ASN A 11 1.55 -4.54 5.24
N VAL A 12 0.48 -3.89 5.72
CA VAL A 12 -0.56 -4.55 6.53
C VAL A 12 -1.36 -5.58 5.74
N GLY A 13 -1.52 -5.43 4.42
CA GLY A 13 -2.31 -6.34 3.57
C GLY A 13 -3.71 -5.84 3.24
N LEU A 14 -3.96 -4.53 3.24
CA LEU A 14 -5.23 -3.94 2.82
C LEU A 14 -5.27 -3.72 1.30
N VAL A 15 -6.22 -4.36 0.63
CA VAL A 15 -6.47 -4.22 -0.81
C VAL A 15 -7.57 -3.18 -1.01
N ASN A 16 -7.21 -1.89 -0.90
CA ASN A 16 -8.17 -0.80 -0.98
C ASN A 16 -8.44 -0.36 -2.43
N ALA A 17 -9.68 0.06 -2.70
CA ALA A 17 -10.05 0.75 -3.92
C ALA A 17 -9.69 2.25 -3.85
N GLY A 18 -9.35 2.83 -4.99
CA GLY A 18 -9.09 4.26 -5.12
C GLY A 18 -7.79 4.73 -4.44
N MET A 19 -7.76 6.01 -4.12
CA MET A 19 -6.58 6.74 -3.66
C MET A 19 -6.86 7.50 -2.36
N TRP A 20 -5.81 8.09 -1.78
CA TRP A 20 -5.95 9.04 -0.68
C TRP A 20 -6.67 10.32 -1.11
N VAL A 21 -6.32 10.83 -2.28
CA VAL A 21 -6.98 11.99 -2.92
C VAL A 21 -8.46 11.73 -3.12
N MET A 22 -9.29 12.77 -2.94
CA MET A 22 -10.74 12.64 -3.10
C MET A 22 -11.09 12.40 -4.57
N PRO A 23 -12.08 11.55 -4.88
CA PRO A 23 -12.46 11.23 -6.26
C PRO A 23 -12.69 12.44 -7.18
N ASP A 24 -13.32 13.50 -6.68
CA ASP A 24 -13.60 14.72 -7.45
C ASP A 24 -12.38 15.63 -7.62
N GLU A 25 -11.33 15.47 -6.82
CA GLU A 25 -10.11 16.28 -6.93
C GLU A 25 -9.18 15.78 -8.04
N LEU A 26 -9.25 14.49 -8.40
CA LEU A 26 -8.33 13.89 -9.37
C LEU A 26 -8.36 14.57 -10.75
N PRO A 27 -9.53 14.87 -11.36
CA PRO A 27 -9.59 15.66 -12.60
C PRO A 27 -8.96 17.06 -12.45
N GLY A 28 -9.09 17.70 -11.30
CA GLY A 28 -8.49 19.02 -11.04
C GLY A 28 -6.96 18.99 -11.01
N VAL A 29 -6.37 17.89 -10.52
CA VAL A 29 -4.90 17.75 -10.42
C VAL A 29 -4.26 17.18 -11.69
N LEU A 30 -4.92 16.22 -12.34
CA LEU A 30 -4.38 15.47 -13.48
C LEU A 30 -4.98 15.88 -14.84
N GLY A 31 -5.94 16.81 -14.86
CA GLY A 31 -6.81 17.08 -16.00
C GLY A 31 -7.87 15.99 -16.18
N ASP A 32 -8.93 16.31 -16.90
CA ASP A 32 -10.10 15.43 -17.07
C ASP A 32 -9.75 14.05 -17.62
N LEU A 33 -8.84 13.99 -18.60
CA LEU A 33 -8.44 12.74 -19.25
C LEU A 33 -7.77 11.77 -18.28
N TYR A 34 -6.64 12.18 -17.67
CA TYR A 34 -5.87 11.29 -16.80
C TYR A 34 -6.52 11.15 -15.42
N GLY A 35 -7.19 12.19 -14.91
CA GLY A 35 -7.97 12.11 -13.68
C GLY A 35 -9.07 11.07 -13.76
N SER A 36 -9.84 11.05 -14.86
CA SER A 36 -10.90 10.06 -15.07
C SER A 36 -10.35 8.65 -15.27
N ARG A 37 -9.31 8.49 -16.11
CA ARG A 37 -8.67 7.17 -16.35
C ARG A 37 -8.11 6.57 -15.08
N LEU A 38 -7.38 7.36 -14.29
CA LEU A 38 -6.78 6.88 -13.05
C LEU A 38 -7.85 6.53 -12.01
N LEU A 39 -8.88 7.37 -11.89
CA LEU A 39 -9.98 7.15 -10.97
C LEU A 39 -10.75 5.86 -11.29
N GLU A 40 -11.06 5.63 -12.57
CA GLU A 40 -11.72 4.40 -13.03
C GLU A 40 -10.83 3.17 -12.78
N LEU A 41 -9.55 3.24 -13.17
CA LEU A 41 -8.62 2.13 -13.04
C LEU A 41 -8.39 1.75 -11.57
N LEU A 42 -8.05 2.73 -10.72
CA LEU A 42 -7.74 2.48 -9.31
C LEU A 42 -8.98 2.26 -8.45
N GLY A 43 -10.12 2.85 -8.82
CA GLY A 43 -11.42 2.57 -8.20
C GLY A 43 -11.84 1.11 -8.36
N ASN A 44 -11.37 0.42 -9.41
CA ASN A 44 -11.68 -0.98 -9.70
C ASN A 44 -10.49 -1.93 -9.50
N ALA A 45 -9.31 -1.42 -9.12
CA ALA A 45 -8.07 -2.20 -9.06
C ALA A 45 -8.11 -3.43 -8.14
N PRO A 46 -8.80 -3.44 -6.98
CA PRO A 46 -8.89 -4.64 -6.14
C PRO A 46 -9.46 -5.87 -6.87
N ARG A 47 -10.38 -5.66 -7.82
CA ARG A 47 -10.96 -6.76 -8.60
C ARG A 47 -9.88 -7.58 -9.30
N LEU A 48 -8.91 -6.92 -9.95
CA LEU A 48 -7.82 -7.63 -10.62
C LEU A 48 -6.95 -8.43 -9.65
N VAL A 49 -6.72 -7.92 -8.44
CA VAL A 49 -5.98 -8.64 -7.40
C VAL A 49 -6.70 -9.95 -7.08
N PHE A 50 -8.00 -9.88 -6.82
CA PHE A 50 -8.80 -11.04 -6.46
C PHE A 50 -8.94 -12.04 -7.64
N ASP A 51 -9.14 -11.53 -8.86
CA ASP A 51 -9.18 -12.35 -10.08
C ASP A 51 -7.88 -13.12 -10.29
N LEU A 52 -6.71 -12.48 -10.10
CA LEU A 52 -5.41 -13.14 -10.21
C LEU A 52 -5.18 -14.18 -9.12
N VAL A 53 -5.61 -13.89 -7.87
CA VAL A 53 -5.54 -14.87 -6.78
C VAL A 53 -6.36 -16.11 -7.12
N GLY A 54 -7.59 -15.94 -7.61
CA GLY A 54 -8.44 -17.06 -8.04
C GLY A 54 -7.86 -17.81 -9.24
N LYS A 55 -7.48 -17.10 -10.30
CA LYS A 55 -6.91 -17.68 -11.53
C LYS A 55 -5.66 -18.53 -11.27
N HIS A 56 -4.79 -18.08 -10.37
CA HIS A 56 -3.51 -18.74 -10.10
C HIS A 56 -3.50 -19.52 -8.77
N ALA A 57 -4.65 -19.70 -8.13
CA ALA A 57 -4.80 -20.38 -6.84
C ALA A 57 -3.75 -19.92 -5.80
N ILE A 58 -3.58 -18.61 -5.65
CA ILE A 58 -2.56 -18.04 -4.77
C ILE A 58 -3.03 -18.16 -3.31
N ASP A 59 -2.40 -19.03 -2.53
CA ASP A 59 -2.59 -19.07 -1.06
C ASP A 59 -1.98 -17.81 -0.41
N CYS A 60 -2.79 -16.75 -0.32
CA CYS A 60 -2.42 -15.50 0.32
C CYS A 60 -3.51 -14.99 1.26
N GLU A 61 -4.27 -15.87 1.91
CA GLU A 61 -5.29 -15.49 2.91
C GLU A 61 -6.26 -14.41 2.38
N ILE A 62 -6.70 -14.57 1.13
CA ILE A 62 -7.62 -13.62 0.50
C ILE A 62 -8.94 -13.55 1.27
N ASN A 63 -9.36 -12.34 1.58
CA ASN A 63 -10.65 -12.06 2.19
C ASN A 63 -11.30 -10.83 1.54
N PRO A 64 -12.21 -11.00 0.57
CA PRO A 64 -12.91 -9.92 -0.11
C PRO A 64 -14.15 -9.44 0.68
N ALA A 65 -14.03 -9.30 2.00
CA ALA A 65 -15.13 -8.87 2.88
C ALA A 65 -15.29 -7.35 2.98
N GLY A 66 -14.55 -6.58 2.17
CA GLY A 66 -14.49 -5.13 2.24
C GLY A 66 -13.44 -4.61 3.21
N THR A 67 -13.28 -3.29 3.22
CA THR A 67 -12.51 -2.57 4.25
C THR A 67 -13.32 -1.44 4.87
N LEU A 68 -12.98 -1.09 6.10
CA LEU A 68 -13.58 -0.03 6.90
C LEU A 68 -12.57 1.12 7.01
N HIS A 69 -12.91 2.28 6.47
CA HIS A 69 -12.19 3.52 6.78
C HIS A 69 -12.90 4.16 7.98
N CYS A 70 -12.26 4.20 9.15
CA CYS A 70 -12.86 4.59 10.41
C CYS A 70 -12.65 6.08 10.72
N ALA A 71 -13.74 6.80 10.98
CA ALA A 71 -13.72 8.24 11.26
C ALA A 71 -13.30 8.54 12.71
N VAL A 72 -12.21 9.28 12.86
CA VAL A 72 -11.78 9.81 14.16
C VAL A 72 -12.36 11.20 14.35
N GLY A 73 -13.35 11.30 15.25
CA GLY A 73 -14.09 12.53 15.50
C GLY A 73 -15.00 12.95 14.34
N GLN A 74 -15.64 14.12 14.52
CA GLN A 74 -16.62 14.63 13.55
C GLN A 74 -15.96 15.00 12.20
N SER A 75 -14.77 15.60 12.22
CA SER A 75 -14.07 15.99 11.00
C SER A 75 -13.74 14.79 10.10
N GLY A 76 -13.30 13.68 10.70
CA GLY A 76 -13.10 12.43 9.97
C GLY A 76 -14.42 11.91 9.38
N PHE A 77 -15.51 11.99 10.13
CA PHE A 77 -16.82 11.53 9.65
C PHE A 77 -17.33 12.36 8.46
N ASP A 78 -17.15 13.68 8.52
CA ASP A 78 -17.53 14.58 7.43
C ASP A 78 -16.70 14.32 6.16
N GLU A 79 -15.39 14.05 6.30
CA GLU A 79 -14.54 13.62 5.16
C GLU A 79 -15.05 12.32 4.55
N LEU A 80 -15.37 11.32 5.39
CA LEU A 80 -15.90 10.03 4.91
C LEU A 80 -17.24 10.17 4.23
N LYS A 81 -18.12 11.04 4.73
CA LYS A 81 -19.41 11.34 4.12
C LYS A 81 -19.22 11.91 2.72
N GLN A 82 -18.36 12.92 2.57
CA GLN A 82 -18.05 13.49 1.26
C GLN A 82 -17.47 12.43 0.32
N ARG A 83 -16.56 11.58 0.83
CA ARG A 83 -15.97 10.49 0.03
C ARG A 83 -17.01 9.46 -0.41
N ALA A 84 -17.94 9.12 0.48
CA ALA A 84 -19.04 8.20 0.19
C ALA A 84 -19.95 8.77 -0.92
N GLU A 85 -20.34 10.04 -0.82
CA GLU A 85 -21.17 10.72 -1.82
C GLU A 85 -20.52 10.76 -3.21
N GLN A 86 -19.20 11.04 -3.26
CA GLN A 86 -18.46 11.07 -4.52
C GLN A 86 -18.36 9.68 -5.18
N TRP A 87 -18.14 8.64 -4.39
CA TRP A 87 -18.08 7.26 -4.88
C TRP A 87 -19.45 6.70 -5.24
N ALA A 88 -20.50 7.01 -4.46
CA ALA A 88 -21.86 6.61 -4.73
C ALA A 88 -22.38 7.18 -6.05
N ARG A 89 -22.08 8.45 -6.36
CA ARG A 89 -22.37 9.07 -7.67
C ARG A 89 -21.74 8.33 -8.86
N ARG A 90 -20.67 7.57 -8.61
CA ARG A 90 -19.96 6.74 -9.60
C ARG A 90 -20.38 5.27 -9.57
N GLY A 91 -21.44 4.94 -8.83
CA GLY A 91 -21.96 3.57 -8.72
C GLY A 91 -21.09 2.62 -7.89
N ALA A 92 -20.13 3.13 -7.12
CA ALA A 92 -19.32 2.27 -6.26
C ALA A 92 -20.15 1.76 -5.06
N PRO A 93 -20.01 0.48 -4.66
CA PRO A 93 -20.75 -0.12 -3.56
C PRO A 93 -20.14 0.26 -2.21
N VAL A 94 -20.23 1.54 -1.86
CA VAL A 94 -19.78 2.10 -0.59
C VAL A 94 -20.96 2.38 0.33
N ARG A 95 -20.78 2.17 1.64
CA ARG A 95 -21.81 2.45 2.64
C ARG A 95 -21.19 3.22 3.80
N LEU A 96 -21.69 4.43 4.03
CA LEU A 96 -21.37 5.18 5.24
C LEU A 96 -22.15 4.56 6.41
N LEU A 97 -21.44 4.20 7.46
CA LEU A 97 -21.96 3.59 8.68
C LEU A 97 -21.92 4.61 9.81
N ASP A 98 -22.99 4.65 10.59
CA ASP A 98 -23.01 5.44 11.80
C ASP A 98 -22.10 4.84 12.90
N ALA A 99 -22.02 5.51 14.06
CA ALA A 99 -21.20 5.07 15.17
C ALA A 99 -21.60 3.68 15.71
N ALA A 100 -22.90 3.36 15.77
CA ALA A 100 -23.40 2.11 16.33
C ALA A 100 -23.12 0.93 15.38
N GLU A 101 -23.40 1.09 14.09
CA GLU A 101 -23.03 0.11 13.06
C GLU A 101 -21.52 -0.11 13.00
N THR A 102 -20.74 0.98 13.12
CA THR A 102 -19.27 0.90 13.17
C THR A 102 -18.79 0.15 14.39
N ALA A 103 -19.36 0.42 15.57
CA ALA A 103 -19.00 -0.30 16.79
C ALA A 103 -19.28 -1.80 16.68
N ALA A 104 -20.42 -2.18 16.09
CA ALA A 104 -20.76 -3.58 15.85
C ALA A 104 -19.80 -4.28 14.86
N LYS A 105 -19.32 -3.57 13.82
CA LYS A 105 -18.39 -4.13 12.83
C LYS A 105 -16.93 -4.12 13.26
N VAL A 106 -16.50 -3.14 14.03
CA VAL A 106 -15.09 -2.98 14.42
C VAL A 106 -14.81 -3.63 15.76
N GLY A 107 -15.78 -3.58 16.70
CA GLY A 107 -15.60 -4.02 18.09
C GLY A 107 -15.15 -2.90 19.04
N THR A 108 -15.37 -1.63 18.68
CA THR A 108 -14.97 -0.45 19.47
C THR A 108 -15.88 0.75 19.23
N GLU A 109 -16.13 1.55 20.26
CA GLU A 109 -16.89 2.81 20.18
C GLU A 109 -15.99 4.03 19.89
N ALA A 110 -14.71 3.82 19.62
CA ALA A 110 -13.72 4.89 19.46
C ALA A 110 -13.90 5.75 18.19
N TYR A 111 -14.82 5.39 17.29
CA TYR A 111 -15.00 6.01 15.98
C TYR A 111 -16.40 6.61 15.85
N ALA A 112 -16.49 7.80 15.24
CA ALA A 112 -17.77 8.49 14.99
C ALA A 112 -18.60 7.82 13.88
N GLY A 113 -17.99 6.94 13.11
CA GLY A 113 -18.59 6.18 12.02
C GLY A 113 -17.51 5.56 11.14
N SER A 114 -17.89 4.96 10.03
CA SER A 114 -16.93 4.39 9.07
C SER A 114 -17.49 4.30 7.66
N LEU A 115 -16.60 4.28 6.67
CA LEU A 115 -16.95 4.02 5.28
C LEU A 115 -16.57 2.58 4.95
N LEU A 116 -17.58 1.74 4.72
CA LEU A 116 -17.41 0.38 4.23
C LEU A 116 -17.32 0.40 2.70
N ASP A 117 -16.23 -0.12 2.15
CA ASP A 117 -16.06 -0.30 0.70
C ASP A 117 -16.01 -1.79 0.35
N MET A 118 -17.05 -2.29 -0.31
CA MET A 118 -17.18 -3.71 -0.67
C MET A 118 -16.33 -4.12 -1.89
N ARG A 119 -15.69 -3.17 -2.58
CA ARG A 119 -14.69 -3.49 -3.61
C ARG A 119 -13.38 -3.96 -2.99
N ALA A 120 -13.14 -3.61 -1.73
CA ALA A 120 -11.87 -3.81 -1.06
C ALA A 120 -11.82 -5.15 -0.31
N GLY A 121 -10.69 -5.43 0.34
CA GLY A 121 -10.52 -6.60 1.19
C GLY A 121 -9.12 -6.70 1.78
N THR A 122 -8.74 -7.90 2.21
CA THR A 122 -7.41 -8.16 2.78
C THR A 122 -6.72 -9.37 2.17
N ILE A 123 -5.39 -9.38 2.24
CA ILE A 123 -4.52 -10.51 1.89
C ILE A 123 -3.32 -10.58 2.82
N GLN A 124 -2.62 -11.71 2.85
CA GLN A 124 -1.24 -11.82 3.30
C GLN A 124 -0.32 -11.33 2.15
N PRO A 125 0.32 -10.14 2.29
CA PRO A 125 0.92 -9.47 1.15
C PRO A 125 2.23 -10.11 0.65
N LEU A 126 3.02 -10.71 1.54
CA LEU A 126 4.24 -11.43 1.15
C LEU A 126 3.90 -12.72 0.37
N ALA A 127 2.85 -13.43 0.77
CA ALA A 127 2.34 -14.61 0.13
C ALA A 127 1.75 -14.28 -1.25
N TYR A 128 1.07 -13.14 -1.38
CA TYR A 128 0.60 -12.63 -2.66
C TYR A 128 1.75 -12.34 -3.62
N ALA A 129 2.76 -11.58 -3.19
CA ALA A 129 3.93 -11.27 -4.01
C ALA A 129 4.68 -12.54 -4.46
N ARG A 130 4.85 -13.51 -3.55
CA ARG A 130 5.47 -14.81 -3.88
C ARG A 130 4.57 -15.66 -4.78
N GLY A 131 3.24 -15.58 -4.62
CA GLY A 131 2.26 -16.23 -5.49
C GLY A 131 2.30 -15.72 -6.92
N LEU A 132 2.33 -14.40 -7.11
CA LEU A 132 2.53 -13.79 -8.43
C LEU A 132 3.84 -14.24 -9.07
N ALA A 133 4.93 -14.30 -8.31
CA ALA A 133 6.20 -14.79 -8.84
C ALA A 133 6.14 -16.27 -9.25
N ARG A 134 5.48 -17.13 -8.46
CA ARG A 134 5.26 -18.53 -8.85
C ARG A 134 4.45 -18.64 -10.14
N ALA A 135 3.39 -17.84 -10.28
CA ALA A 135 2.58 -17.80 -11.49
C ALA A 135 3.39 -17.34 -12.71
N ALA A 136 4.23 -16.32 -12.56
CA ALA A 136 5.12 -15.85 -13.62
C ALA A 136 6.16 -16.90 -14.02
N ILE A 137 6.79 -17.58 -13.06
CA ILE A 137 7.74 -18.67 -13.32
C ILE A 137 7.06 -19.83 -14.03
N ALA A 138 5.86 -20.22 -13.61
CA ALA A 138 5.08 -21.26 -14.27
C ALA A 138 4.70 -20.90 -15.72
N ALA A 139 4.59 -19.60 -16.02
CA ALA A 139 4.40 -19.08 -17.37
C ALA A 139 5.70 -18.92 -18.18
N GLY A 140 6.86 -19.32 -17.63
CA GLY A 140 8.16 -19.31 -18.31
C GLY A 140 9.07 -18.13 -17.97
N ALA A 141 8.68 -17.25 -17.03
CA ALA A 141 9.55 -16.15 -16.61
C ALA A 141 10.74 -16.65 -15.78
N HIS A 142 11.94 -16.11 -16.05
CA HIS A 142 13.13 -16.35 -15.23
C HIS A 142 13.23 -15.29 -14.13
N VAL A 143 13.30 -15.72 -12.87
CA VAL A 143 13.39 -14.82 -11.72
C VAL A 143 14.72 -15.01 -11.00
N PHE A 144 15.53 -13.95 -10.94
CA PHE A 144 16.84 -13.95 -10.29
C PHE A 144 16.82 -13.11 -9.01
N THR A 145 16.88 -13.77 -7.85
CA THR A 145 17.03 -13.09 -6.56
C THR A 145 18.50 -12.90 -6.20
N GLY A 146 18.82 -11.87 -5.40
CA GLY A 146 20.22 -11.61 -5.01
C GLY A 146 21.12 -11.19 -6.18
N SER A 147 20.53 -10.61 -7.22
CA SER A 147 21.19 -10.08 -8.41
C SER A 147 20.85 -8.58 -8.56
N PRO A 148 21.40 -7.70 -7.69
CA PRO A 148 21.12 -6.27 -7.79
C PRO A 148 21.63 -5.73 -9.13
N VAL A 149 20.82 -4.91 -9.80
CA VAL A 149 21.25 -4.18 -10.99
C VAL A 149 22.23 -3.09 -10.56
N THR A 150 23.38 -3.01 -11.22
CA THR A 150 24.45 -2.04 -10.93
C THR A 150 24.66 -1.04 -12.05
N GLY A 151 24.16 -1.33 -13.25
CA GLY A 151 24.26 -0.44 -14.40
C GLY A 151 23.36 -0.91 -15.55
N ALA A 152 23.07 0.00 -16.47
CA ALA A 152 22.38 -0.33 -17.71
C ALA A 152 22.94 0.56 -18.81
N GLU A 153 23.29 -0.06 -19.93
CA GLU A 153 23.85 0.64 -21.10
C GLU A 153 23.11 0.20 -22.34
N ARG A 154 22.92 1.14 -23.27
CA ARG A 154 22.27 0.84 -24.54
C ARG A 154 23.31 0.56 -25.61
N THR A 155 23.19 -0.58 -26.27
CA THR A 155 24.05 -0.96 -27.41
C THR A 155 23.16 -1.20 -28.63
N GLY A 156 23.20 -0.27 -29.58
CA GLY A 156 22.29 -0.27 -30.72
C GLY A 156 20.83 -0.12 -30.25
N LYS A 157 19.98 -1.09 -30.55
CA LYS A 157 18.55 -1.08 -30.17
C LYS A 157 18.25 -1.75 -28.82
N ARG A 158 19.22 -2.45 -28.22
CA ARG A 158 19.01 -3.23 -26.99
C ARG A 158 19.72 -2.62 -25.79
N TRP A 159 19.17 -2.89 -24.62
CA TRP A 159 19.78 -2.60 -23.34
C TRP A 159 20.57 -3.81 -22.84
N THR A 160 21.75 -3.55 -22.31
CA THR A 160 22.54 -4.49 -21.50
C THR A 160 22.42 -4.06 -20.05
N VAL A 161 21.79 -4.88 -19.22
CA VAL A 161 21.59 -4.63 -17.79
C VAL A 161 22.60 -5.46 -17.01
N ASN A 162 23.43 -4.79 -16.21
CA ASN A 162 24.56 -5.36 -15.50
C ASN A 162 24.22 -5.67 -14.05
N THR A 163 24.77 -6.77 -13.55
CA THR A 163 24.74 -7.19 -12.15
C THR A 163 26.16 -7.60 -11.73
N PRO A 164 26.46 -7.78 -10.42
CA PRO A 164 27.80 -8.18 -9.97
C PRO A 164 28.31 -9.52 -10.53
N ARG A 165 27.41 -10.39 -11.01
CA ARG A 165 27.76 -11.76 -11.45
C ARG A 165 27.40 -12.04 -12.92
N GLY A 166 27.04 -11.03 -13.69
CA GLY A 166 26.66 -11.20 -15.09
C GLY A 166 25.72 -10.12 -15.59
N SER A 167 25.22 -10.29 -16.81
CA SER A 167 24.34 -9.33 -17.46
C SER A 167 23.22 -10.02 -18.23
N VAL A 168 22.17 -9.25 -18.56
CA VAL A 168 21.10 -9.66 -19.46
C VAL A 168 20.91 -8.60 -20.54
N THR A 169 20.48 -9.03 -21.73
CA THR A 169 20.11 -8.09 -22.80
C THR A 169 18.59 -8.09 -23.00
N ALA A 170 18.01 -6.93 -23.26
CA ALA A 170 16.57 -6.78 -23.46
C ALA A 170 16.24 -5.64 -24.42
N ASP A 171 15.11 -5.75 -25.13
CA ASP A 171 14.57 -4.66 -25.96
C ASP A 171 13.87 -3.58 -25.10
N TRP A 172 13.30 -4.00 -23.97
CA TRP A 172 12.63 -3.17 -22.98
C TRP A 172 13.17 -3.39 -21.57
N VAL A 173 13.16 -2.34 -20.76
CA VAL A 173 13.47 -2.41 -19.33
C VAL A 173 12.34 -1.76 -18.53
N VAL A 174 11.81 -2.48 -17.55
CA VAL A 174 10.82 -1.96 -16.60
C VAL A 174 11.46 -1.76 -15.23
N VAL A 175 11.51 -0.51 -14.76
CA VAL A 175 12.09 -0.12 -13.48
C VAL A 175 11.01 -0.09 -12.39
N ALA A 176 10.86 -1.20 -11.67
CA ALA A 176 9.84 -1.39 -10.63
C ALA A 176 10.41 -1.42 -9.20
N THR A 177 11.49 -0.66 -8.95
CA THR A 177 12.24 -0.67 -7.68
C THR A 177 11.79 0.40 -6.68
N ASN A 178 11.04 1.42 -7.12
CA ASN A 178 10.39 2.44 -6.28
C ASN A 178 11.30 3.00 -5.17
N ALA A 179 10.87 2.97 -3.89
CA ALA A 179 11.62 3.44 -2.72
C ALA A 179 12.97 2.74 -2.48
N TYR A 180 13.23 1.64 -3.19
CA TYR A 180 14.45 0.84 -3.05
C TYR A 180 15.39 1.01 -4.25
N THR A 181 15.10 1.90 -5.18
CA THR A 181 15.98 2.21 -6.31
C THR A 181 17.30 2.77 -5.82
N VAL A 182 18.42 2.24 -6.35
CA VAL A 182 19.78 2.69 -6.03
C VAL A 182 20.52 3.14 -7.28
N ALA A 183 20.66 2.26 -8.27
CA ALA A 183 21.32 2.53 -9.54
C ALA A 183 20.72 1.60 -10.63
N PRO A 184 20.87 1.92 -11.92
CA PRO A 184 21.40 3.18 -12.46
C PRO A 184 20.41 4.36 -12.40
N TRP A 185 19.12 4.11 -12.13
CA TRP A 185 18.06 5.13 -12.15
C TRP A 185 17.80 5.79 -10.78
N ASN A 186 18.84 6.34 -10.14
CA ASN A 186 18.74 6.91 -8.79
C ASN A 186 17.74 8.08 -8.68
N GLU A 187 17.41 8.74 -9.80
CA GLU A 187 16.39 9.77 -9.93
C GLU A 187 15.01 9.31 -9.45
N VAL A 188 14.63 8.05 -9.66
CA VAL A 188 13.36 7.48 -9.15
C VAL A 188 13.31 7.55 -7.62
N ARG A 189 14.45 7.33 -6.95
CA ARG A 189 14.53 7.44 -5.49
C ARG A 189 14.59 8.88 -5.02
N ALA A 190 15.08 9.82 -5.84
CA ALA A 190 15.14 11.24 -5.53
C ALA A 190 13.76 11.91 -5.50
N GLU A 191 12.81 11.41 -6.30
CA GLU A 191 11.41 11.88 -6.31
C GLU A 191 10.61 11.46 -5.08
N LEU A 192 11.09 10.49 -4.30
CA LEU A 192 10.30 9.92 -3.21
C LEU A 192 10.81 10.39 -1.85
N VAL A 193 9.90 10.65 -0.92
CA VAL A 193 10.19 10.76 0.51
C VAL A 193 9.88 9.43 1.17
N HIS A 194 10.80 8.93 1.99
CA HIS A 194 10.60 7.70 2.74
C HIS A 194 9.75 7.91 3.99
N LEU A 195 8.59 7.26 4.01
CA LEU A 195 7.76 7.12 5.18
C LEU A 195 7.89 5.69 5.74
N PRO A 196 8.51 5.48 6.91
CA PRO A 196 8.57 4.16 7.51
C PRO A 196 7.19 3.75 8.04
N TYR A 197 6.84 2.48 7.89
CA TYR A 197 5.56 1.93 8.35
C TYR A 197 5.78 0.58 9.01
N PHE A 198 5.34 0.43 10.26
CA PHE A 198 5.50 -0.79 11.04
C PHE A 198 4.18 -1.54 11.19
N ASN A 199 4.31 -2.82 11.51
CA ASN A 199 3.21 -3.67 11.94
C ASN A 199 3.67 -4.56 13.09
N PHE A 200 2.75 -4.87 13.98
CA PHE A 200 2.85 -5.90 14.99
C PHE A 200 1.79 -6.96 14.74
N ALA A 201 2.12 -8.22 14.95
CA ALA A 201 1.13 -9.29 15.06
C ALA A 201 1.05 -9.73 16.52
N THR A 202 -0.16 -9.68 17.08
CA THR A 202 -0.46 -10.28 18.38
C THR A 202 -0.26 -11.80 18.35
N VAL A 203 -0.09 -12.41 19.52
CA VAL A 203 -0.43 -13.84 19.65
C VAL A 203 -1.89 -14.06 19.20
N PRO A 204 -2.27 -15.26 18.71
CA PRO A 204 -3.65 -15.55 18.34
C PRO A 204 -4.61 -15.16 19.47
N LEU A 205 -5.58 -14.31 19.16
CA LEU A 205 -6.59 -13.91 20.14
C LEU A 205 -7.58 -15.06 20.35
N SER A 206 -8.23 -15.10 21.51
CA SER A 206 -9.25 -16.12 21.78
C SER A 206 -10.40 -16.05 20.77
N ALA A 207 -11.12 -17.15 20.57
CA ALA A 207 -12.29 -17.18 19.69
C ALA A 207 -13.34 -16.13 20.10
N GLU A 208 -13.49 -15.88 21.41
CA GLU A 208 -14.35 -14.83 21.94
C GLU A 208 -13.91 -13.44 21.47
N MET A 209 -12.62 -13.12 21.52
CA MET A 209 -12.12 -11.82 21.05
C MET A 209 -12.25 -11.68 19.53
N GLN A 210 -12.00 -12.76 18.78
CA GLN A 210 -12.19 -12.78 17.33
C GLN A 210 -13.66 -12.62 16.91
N ALA A 211 -14.61 -13.00 17.77
CA ALA A 211 -16.04 -12.79 17.54
C ALA A 211 -16.51 -11.36 17.93
N LYS A 212 -15.72 -10.62 18.71
CA LYS A 212 -16.02 -9.23 19.12
C LYS A 212 -15.34 -8.19 18.24
N ILE A 213 -14.11 -8.46 17.81
CA ILE A 213 -13.29 -7.53 17.03
C ILE A 213 -13.34 -7.96 15.58
N LEU A 214 -13.74 -7.07 14.68
CA LEU A 214 -13.87 -7.37 13.24
C LEU A 214 -14.54 -8.75 12.99
N PRO A 215 -15.74 -9.02 13.54
CA PRO A 215 -16.39 -10.34 13.43
C PRO A 215 -16.59 -10.80 11.98
N GLU A 216 -16.75 -9.85 11.05
CA GLU A 216 -16.90 -10.08 9.61
C GLU A 216 -15.55 -10.06 8.86
N ARG A 217 -14.43 -10.00 9.60
CA ARG A 217 -13.04 -10.11 9.11
C ARG A 217 -12.58 -9.01 8.14
N GLN A 218 -13.26 -7.87 8.06
CA GLN A 218 -12.79 -6.74 7.26
C GLN A 218 -11.39 -6.28 7.69
N GLY A 219 -10.69 -5.62 6.77
CA GLY A 219 -9.57 -4.77 7.14
C GLY A 219 -10.06 -3.38 7.57
N ALA A 220 -9.37 -2.74 8.50
CA ALA A 220 -9.72 -1.42 8.99
C ALA A 220 -8.51 -0.47 9.02
N TRP A 221 -8.75 0.82 8.84
CA TRP A 221 -7.78 1.89 8.97
C TRP A 221 -8.47 3.21 9.30
N ASP A 222 -7.82 4.16 9.96
CA ASP A 222 -8.46 5.39 10.43
C ASP A 222 -8.02 6.68 9.72
N THR A 223 -8.79 7.77 9.90
CA THR A 223 -8.59 9.08 9.27
C THR A 223 -7.46 9.92 9.90
N LYS A 224 -6.64 9.37 10.80
CA LYS A 224 -5.55 10.13 11.41
C LYS A 224 -4.42 10.35 10.41
N GLU A 225 -3.68 11.44 10.58
CA GLU A 225 -2.42 11.66 9.86
C GLU A 225 -1.38 10.57 10.21
N VAL A 226 -1.21 10.28 11.50
CA VAL A 226 -0.50 9.09 11.99
C VAL A 226 -1.51 7.97 12.13
N LEU A 227 -1.88 7.40 11.00
CA LEU A 227 -2.96 6.42 10.90
C LEU A 227 -2.66 5.12 11.63
N SER A 228 -3.71 4.50 12.16
CA SER A 228 -3.69 3.10 12.59
C SER A 228 -4.40 2.24 11.55
N SER A 229 -3.86 1.06 11.26
CA SER A 229 -4.54 0.04 10.47
C SER A 229 -4.51 -1.30 11.16
N PHE A 230 -5.53 -2.13 10.92
CA PHE A 230 -5.59 -3.46 11.49
C PHE A 230 -6.46 -4.42 10.71
N ARG A 231 -6.12 -5.71 10.84
CA ARG A 231 -6.91 -6.83 10.32
C ARG A 231 -6.56 -8.10 11.09
N PHE A 232 -7.41 -9.12 10.98
CA PHE A 232 -7.01 -10.47 11.35
C PHE A 232 -6.23 -11.16 10.23
N ASP A 233 -5.39 -12.11 10.61
CA ASP A 233 -4.87 -13.14 9.71
C ASP A 233 -5.59 -14.48 9.92
N LYS A 234 -5.26 -15.49 9.11
CA LYS A 234 -5.93 -16.81 9.19
C LYS A 234 -5.71 -17.54 10.53
N ARG A 235 -4.68 -17.17 11.30
CA ARG A 235 -4.36 -17.76 12.61
C ARG A 235 -5.09 -17.07 13.75
N GLY A 236 -5.87 -16.02 13.48
CA GLY A 236 -6.55 -15.25 14.52
C GLY A 236 -5.64 -14.24 15.22
N ARG A 237 -4.49 -13.91 14.62
CA ARG A 237 -3.62 -12.82 15.09
C ARG A 237 -4.19 -11.51 14.58
N LEU A 238 -4.38 -10.56 15.48
CA LEU A 238 -4.64 -9.17 15.09
C LEU A 238 -3.32 -8.54 14.65
N VAL A 239 -3.23 -8.20 13.36
CA VAL A 239 -2.13 -7.42 12.79
C VAL A 239 -2.50 -5.95 12.95
N PHE A 240 -1.64 -5.16 13.59
CA PHE A 240 -1.86 -3.74 13.90
C PHE A 240 -0.66 -2.92 13.44
N GLY A 241 -0.87 -1.91 12.59
CA GLY A 241 0.20 -1.14 11.96
C GLY A 241 -0.02 0.37 12.03
N SER A 242 1.09 1.11 11.97
CA SER A 242 1.12 2.57 11.98
C SER A 242 2.44 3.10 11.39
N VAL A 243 2.54 4.42 11.23
CA VAL A 243 3.73 5.11 10.74
C VAL A 243 4.85 5.05 11.78
N GLY A 244 6.04 4.63 11.36
CA GLY A 244 7.21 4.60 12.23
C GLY A 244 8.22 3.52 11.83
N ALA A 245 9.45 3.67 12.34
CA ALA A 245 10.53 2.73 12.09
C ALA A 245 10.83 1.93 13.37
N LEU A 246 10.86 0.60 13.27
CA LEU A 246 11.27 -0.26 14.39
C LEU A 246 12.79 -0.39 14.46
N ARG A 247 13.45 0.72 14.75
CA ARG A 247 14.91 0.81 14.94
C ARG A 247 15.25 1.86 16.00
N GLY A 248 16.41 1.72 16.65
CA GLY A 248 16.84 2.66 17.69
C GLY A 248 15.77 2.83 18.78
N THR A 249 15.54 4.07 19.21
CA THR A 249 14.49 4.43 20.20
C THR A 249 13.07 4.15 19.70
N GLY A 250 12.85 4.22 18.38
CA GLY A 250 11.55 4.00 17.76
C GLY A 250 10.98 2.61 18.02
N ALA A 251 11.84 1.57 18.11
CA ALA A 251 11.40 0.20 18.38
C ALA A 251 10.61 0.08 19.69
N VAL A 252 11.13 0.65 20.78
CA VAL A 252 10.46 0.62 22.09
C VAL A 252 9.24 1.56 22.10
N ILE A 253 9.40 2.79 21.59
CA ILE A 253 8.32 3.80 21.59
C ILE A 253 7.07 3.28 20.86
N HIS A 254 7.25 2.73 19.66
CA HIS A 254 6.16 2.24 18.83
C HIS A 254 5.52 0.97 19.40
N LYS A 255 6.31 0.08 20.00
CA LYS A 255 5.78 -1.14 20.64
C LYS A 255 4.93 -0.83 21.86
N GLU A 256 5.39 0.06 22.73
CA GLU A 256 4.60 0.49 23.88
C GLU A 256 3.36 1.29 23.46
N TRP A 257 3.48 2.14 22.44
CA TRP A 257 2.31 2.80 21.85
C TRP A 257 1.29 1.79 21.33
N ALA A 258 1.71 0.78 20.57
CA ALA A 258 0.81 -0.23 20.01
C ALA A 258 0.04 -0.98 21.10
N ARG A 259 0.69 -1.33 22.23
CA ARG A 259 0.00 -1.94 23.38
C ARG A 259 -1.07 -1.01 23.96
N ARG A 260 -0.73 0.27 24.18
CA ARG A 260 -1.70 1.26 24.72
C ARG A 260 -2.84 1.52 23.74
N ALA A 261 -2.55 1.63 22.45
CA ALA A 261 -3.54 1.87 21.41
C ALA A 261 -4.50 0.69 21.28
N LEU A 262 -4.01 -0.56 21.26
CA LEU A 262 -4.85 -1.75 21.25
C LEU A 262 -5.72 -1.86 22.50
N LYS A 263 -5.18 -1.56 23.69
CA LYS A 263 -5.96 -1.54 24.93
C LYS A 263 -7.04 -0.46 24.94
N LYS A 264 -6.77 0.70 24.34
CA LYS A 264 -7.76 1.78 24.19
C LYS A 264 -8.85 1.43 23.19
N LEU A 265 -8.50 0.85 22.04
CA LEU A 265 -9.46 0.45 21.02
C LEU A 265 -10.28 -0.77 21.49
N PHE A 266 -9.64 -1.77 22.07
CA PHE A 266 -10.26 -3.04 22.44
C PHE A 266 -9.94 -3.39 23.89
N PRO A 267 -10.59 -2.74 24.87
CA PRO A 267 -10.29 -2.94 26.31
C PRO A 267 -10.39 -4.41 26.75
N ALA A 268 -11.28 -5.18 26.12
CA ALA A 268 -11.50 -6.60 26.43
C ALA A 268 -10.29 -7.51 26.11
N ILE A 269 -9.34 -7.07 25.29
CA ILE A 269 -8.12 -7.86 25.01
C ILE A 269 -7.19 -7.90 26.24
N GLY A 270 -7.23 -6.87 27.10
CA GLY A 270 -6.28 -6.72 28.19
C GLY A 270 -4.85 -6.49 27.69
N ASP A 271 -3.86 -7.01 28.40
CA ASP A 271 -2.46 -6.88 28.01
C ASP A 271 -2.07 -7.98 27.00
N VAL A 272 -1.70 -7.58 25.78
CA VAL A 272 -1.41 -8.50 24.68
C VAL A 272 0.08 -8.55 24.35
N ALA A 273 0.58 -9.78 24.13
CA ALA A 273 1.92 -10.02 23.62
C ALA A 273 1.94 -9.94 22.08
N PHE A 274 3.05 -9.47 21.52
CA PHE A 274 3.31 -9.51 20.09
C PHE A 274 4.25 -10.68 19.78
N GLU A 275 3.85 -11.55 18.85
CA GLU A 275 4.70 -12.68 18.39
C GLU A 275 5.60 -12.31 17.21
N ALA A 276 5.25 -11.25 16.48
CA ALA A 276 6.05 -10.75 15.38
C ALA A 276 5.95 -9.22 15.26
N GLU A 277 7.03 -8.63 14.79
CA GLU A 277 7.14 -7.20 14.50
C GLU A 277 7.96 -7.00 13.24
N TRP A 278 7.54 -6.08 12.38
CA TRP A 278 8.27 -5.75 11.15
C TRP A 278 7.96 -4.32 10.72
N TYR A 279 8.83 -3.75 9.91
CA TYR A 279 8.58 -2.45 9.28
C TYR A 279 9.20 -2.36 7.88
N GLY A 280 8.57 -1.57 7.03
CA GLY A 280 9.00 -1.30 5.67
C GLY A 280 9.15 0.20 5.42
N LYS A 281 9.33 0.55 4.14
CA LYS A 281 9.39 1.94 3.68
C LYS A 281 8.37 2.14 2.57
N ILE A 282 7.62 3.22 2.68
CA ILE A 282 6.72 3.73 1.66
C ILE A 282 7.44 4.86 0.94
N GLY A 283 7.39 4.85 -0.40
CA GLY A 283 7.82 5.98 -1.21
C GLY A 283 6.65 6.92 -1.44
N MET A 284 6.74 8.13 -0.88
CA MET A 284 5.72 9.17 -0.97
C MET A 284 6.11 10.21 -2.02
N THR A 285 5.21 10.50 -2.95
CA THR A 285 5.31 11.68 -3.84
C THR A 285 4.75 12.91 -3.13
N ALA A 286 5.07 14.12 -3.60
CA ALA A 286 4.68 15.36 -2.94
C ALA A 286 3.17 15.62 -2.94
N ASP A 287 2.45 15.06 -3.93
CA ASP A 287 1.01 15.25 -4.16
C ASP A 287 0.19 13.97 -3.92
N ASN A 288 0.81 12.92 -3.39
CA ASN A 288 0.20 11.61 -3.17
C ASN A 288 -0.33 10.91 -4.43
N LEU A 289 0.16 11.30 -5.62
CA LEU A 289 -0.17 10.65 -6.89
C LEU A 289 0.96 9.74 -7.37
N PRO A 290 0.65 8.57 -7.94
CA PRO A 290 1.64 7.71 -8.58
C PRO A 290 2.13 8.29 -9.91
N ARG A 291 3.31 7.84 -10.37
CA ARG A 291 3.95 8.34 -11.59
C ARG A 291 4.46 7.22 -12.49
N PHE A 292 4.29 7.36 -13.81
CA PHE A 292 5.06 6.62 -14.80
C PHE A 292 6.21 7.49 -15.28
N HIS A 293 7.36 6.88 -15.53
CA HIS A 293 8.55 7.60 -15.97
C HIS A 293 9.15 7.03 -17.23
N ARG A 294 9.60 7.93 -18.12
CA ARG A 294 10.51 7.56 -19.20
C ARG A 294 11.93 7.75 -18.67
N LEU A 295 12.68 6.66 -18.54
CA LEU A 295 14.04 6.67 -17.98
C LEU A 295 15.10 6.42 -19.07
N GLY A 296 14.68 6.46 -20.33
CA GLY A 296 15.45 6.13 -21.51
C GLY A 296 14.55 5.59 -22.62
N GLU A 297 15.09 5.42 -23.82
CA GLU A 297 14.35 4.78 -24.92
C GLU A 297 14.05 3.32 -24.55
N ASN A 298 12.78 2.92 -24.57
CA ASN A 298 12.29 1.62 -24.09
C ASN A 298 12.65 1.29 -22.63
N VAL A 299 12.90 2.32 -21.80
CA VAL A 299 13.03 2.17 -20.35
C VAL A 299 11.90 2.92 -19.69
N ILE A 300 10.98 2.18 -19.06
CA ILE A 300 9.83 2.75 -18.37
C ILE A 300 9.89 2.40 -16.89
N GLY A 301 9.61 3.37 -16.04
CA GLY A 301 9.58 3.22 -14.59
C GLY A 301 8.21 3.51 -14.04
N PHE A 302 8.01 3.07 -12.80
CA PHE A 302 6.87 3.48 -11.99
C PHE A 302 7.33 3.79 -10.56
N SER A 303 6.78 4.86 -9.98
CA SER A 303 7.08 5.29 -8.61
C SER A 303 5.81 5.77 -7.88
N GLY A 304 5.90 5.90 -6.55
CA GLY A 304 4.89 6.66 -5.80
C GLY A 304 3.60 5.89 -5.50
N TYR A 305 3.69 4.65 -5.00
CA TYR A 305 2.50 3.93 -4.53
C TYR A 305 1.79 4.59 -3.33
N ASN A 306 2.43 5.56 -2.65
CA ASN A 306 1.84 6.36 -1.56
C ASN A 306 1.12 5.52 -0.48
N GLY A 307 1.66 4.35 -0.15
CA GLY A 307 1.12 3.45 0.86
C GLY A 307 0.01 2.50 0.38
N ARG A 308 -0.47 2.65 -0.86
CA ARG A 308 -1.48 1.78 -1.49
C ARG A 308 -0.84 0.97 -2.62
N GLY A 309 0.06 0.04 -2.30
CA GLY A 309 0.86 -0.66 -3.31
C GLY A 309 0.21 -1.88 -3.97
N ILE A 310 -0.72 -2.57 -3.29
CA ILE A 310 -1.20 -3.88 -3.74
C ILE A 310 -2.05 -3.76 -5.01
N ALA A 311 -3.16 -3.01 -4.94
CA ALA A 311 -4.07 -2.90 -6.08
C ALA A 311 -3.44 -2.10 -7.23
N PRO A 312 -2.87 -0.89 -7.00
CA PRO A 312 -2.15 -0.14 -8.03
C PRO A 312 -0.97 -0.91 -8.63
N GLY A 313 -0.14 -1.58 -7.83
CA GLY A 313 0.99 -2.35 -8.34
C GLY A 313 0.57 -3.50 -9.26
N THR A 314 -0.59 -4.09 -8.99
CA THR A 314 -1.14 -5.17 -9.82
C THR A 314 -1.67 -4.63 -11.16
N VAL A 315 -2.49 -3.58 -11.14
CA VAL A 315 -3.04 -3.01 -12.39
C VAL A 315 -1.97 -2.34 -13.24
N PHE A 316 -1.03 -1.62 -12.63
CA PHE A 316 0.06 -0.99 -13.36
C PHE A 316 1.05 -2.02 -13.92
N GLY A 317 1.29 -3.13 -13.21
CA GLY A 317 2.05 -4.25 -13.76
C GLY A 317 1.41 -4.81 -15.04
N ARG A 318 0.09 -4.98 -15.05
CA ARG A 318 -0.66 -5.36 -16.26
C ARG A 318 -0.54 -4.29 -17.35
N THR A 319 -0.80 -3.02 -17.03
CA THR A 319 -0.71 -1.91 -17.99
C THR A 319 0.67 -1.82 -18.64
N LEU A 320 1.75 -1.98 -17.88
CA LEU A 320 3.11 -1.96 -18.43
C LEU A 320 3.40 -3.18 -19.30
N ALA A 321 2.87 -4.36 -18.95
CA ALA A 321 2.97 -5.54 -19.81
C ALA A 321 2.28 -5.30 -21.17
N GLN A 322 1.09 -4.68 -21.16
CA GLN A 322 0.36 -4.32 -22.37
C GLN A 322 1.16 -3.33 -23.23
N LEU A 323 1.74 -2.30 -22.63
CA LEU A 323 2.61 -1.35 -23.33
C LEU A 323 3.82 -2.05 -23.97
N VAL A 324 4.55 -2.86 -23.21
CA VAL A 324 5.75 -3.58 -23.70
C VAL A 324 5.41 -4.55 -24.83
N SER A 325 4.22 -5.17 -24.78
CA SER A 325 3.73 -6.08 -25.83
C SER A 325 3.16 -5.37 -27.06
N GLY A 326 2.98 -4.04 -27.01
CA GLY A 326 2.36 -3.26 -28.08
C GLY A 326 0.84 -3.33 -28.15
N GLU A 327 0.17 -3.90 -27.14
CA GLU A 327 -1.30 -3.91 -27.04
C GLU A 327 -1.88 -2.51 -26.86
N ILE A 328 -1.15 -1.61 -26.20
CA ILE A 328 -1.53 -0.22 -25.98
C ILE A 328 -0.36 0.70 -26.32
N ALA A 329 -0.66 1.94 -26.69
CA ALA A 329 0.34 2.99 -26.84
C ALA A 329 0.56 3.75 -25.52
N GLU A 330 1.63 4.54 -25.46
CA GLU A 330 1.92 5.38 -24.28
C GLU A 330 0.80 6.36 -23.95
N MET A 331 0.13 6.89 -24.99
CA MET A 331 -1.00 7.80 -24.82
C MET A 331 -2.26 7.14 -24.25
N ASP A 332 -2.30 5.82 -24.14
CA ASP A 332 -3.39 5.05 -23.53
C ASP A 332 -3.15 4.78 -22.05
N LEU A 333 -1.97 5.13 -21.53
CA LEU A 333 -1.66 4.96 -20.12
C LEU A 333 -2.65 5.75 -19.23
N PRO A 334 -2.93 5.23 -18.01
CA PRO A 334 -3.89 5.86 -17.10
C PRO A 334 -3.36 7.15 -16.47
N LEU A 335 -2.08 7.45 -16.70
CA LEU A 335 -1.34 8.60 -16.22
C LEU A 335 -0.36 9.04 -17.30
N PRO A 336 0.00 10.33 -17.36
CA PRO A 336 1.07 10.78 -18.23
C PRO A 336 2.40 10.16 -17.81
N VAL A 337 3.29 9.99 -18.79
CA VAL A 337 4.68 9.64 -18.54
C VAL A 337 5.45 10.94 -18.31
N THR A 338 6.12 11.05 -17.16
CA THR A 338 6.84 12.26 -16.75
C THR A 338 8.28 11.94 -16.39
N ASP A 339 9.18 12.91 -16.54
CA ASP A 339 10.53 12.76 -15.99
C ASP A 339 10.47 12.73 -14.46
N PRO A 340 11.34 11.97 -13.76
CA PRO A 340 11.38 12.00 -12.30
C PRO A 340 11.84 13.36 -11.78
N GLU A 341 11.07 13.95 -10.87
CA GLU A 341 11.40 15.24 -10.26
C GLU A 341 11.91 15.07 -8.83
N ALA A 342 13.13 15.51 -8.54
CA ALA A 342 13.68 15.39 -7.19
C ALA A 342 12.91 16.25 -6.18
N GLN A 343 12.59 15.68 -5.01
CA GLN A 343 11.94 16.44 -3.95
C GLN A 343 12.93 17.30 -3.15
N SER A 344 12.62 18.60 -3.02
CA SER A 344 13.33 19.54 -2.16
C SER A 344 13.28 19.14 -0.68
N PHE A 345 14.39 19.34 0.03
CA PHE A 345 14.52 19.05 1.47
C PHE A 345 14.15 17.62 1.89
N ARG A 346 14.28 16.65 0.99
CA ARG A 346 13.89 15.24 1.21
C ARG A 346 14.41 14.67 2.54
N SER A 347 15.71 14.78 2.83
CA SER A 347 16.30 14.22 4.05
C SER A 347 15.73 14.87 5.32
N MET A 348 15.40 16.17 5.27
CA MET A 348 14.76 16.87 6.38
C MET A 348 13.32 16.39 6.58
N ARG A 349 12.55 16.21 5.49
CA ARG A 349 11.19 15.66 5.53
C ARG A 349 11.16 14.23 6.08
N GLU A 350 12.10 13.38 5.65
CA GLU A 350 12.25 12.01 6.17
C GLU A 350 12.54 12.01 7.68
N GLY A 351 13.45 12.89 8.13
CA GLY A 351 13.72 13.08 9.56
C GLY A 351 12.51 13.60 10.33
N TYR A 352 11.76 14.55 9.76
CA TYR A 352 10.52 15.07 10.35
C TYR A 352 9.47 13.98 10.53
N TYR A 353 9.24 13.12 9.51
CA TYR A 353 8.30 12.02 9.64
C TYR A 353 8.72 11.02 10.72
N GLU A 354 10.00 10.63 10.76
CA GLU A 354 10.47 9.66 11.75
C GLU A 354 10.42 10.21 13.18
N LEU A 355 10.82 11.46 13.40
CA LEU A 355 10.74 12.12 14.71
C LEU A 355 9.30 12.46 15.10
N GLY A 356 8.51 12.98 14.16
CA GLY A 356 7.10 13.32 14.36
C GLY A 356 6.28 12.11 14.77
N ALA A 357 6.49 10.95 14.12
CA ALA A 357 5.85 9.70 14.52
C ALA A 357 6.25 9.26 15.94
N GLN A 358 7.52 9.43 16.34
CA GLN A 358 7.94 9.14 17.72
C GLN A 358 7.28 10.08 18.73
N ILE A 359 7.23 11.38 18.46
CA ILE A 359 6.58 12.39 19.32
C ILE A 359 5.08 12.08 19.44
N ALA A 360 4.39 11.85 18.32
CA ALA A 360 2.97 11.53 18.30
C ALA A 360 2.66 10.26 19.09
N HIS A 361 3.46 9.20 18.92
CA HIS A 361 3.28 7.93 19.64
C HIS A 361 3.66 8.01 21.13
N PHE A 362 4.59 8.90 21.49
CA PHE A 362 4.95 9.17 22.88
C PHE A 362 3.87 10.01 23.60
N ALA A 363 3.35 11.05 22.93
CA ALA A 363 2.38 11.98 23.50
C ALA A 363 0.93 11.48 23.47
N GLY A 364 0.49 10.89 22.34
CA GLY A 364 -0.92 10.54 22.06
C GLY A 364 -1.52 9.45 22.94
N ALA A 365 -0.78 8.95 23.93
CA ALA A 365 -1.24 7.93 24.86
C ALA A 365 -0.77 8.18 26.32
N ARG A 366 -0.46 9.44 26.66
CA ARG A 366 -0.36 9.92 28.06
C ARG A 366 -1.65 10.61 28.55
N LEU A 367 -2.68 10.65 27.71
CA LEU A 367 -4.02 11.17 27.99
C LEU A 367 -5.06 10.03 27.93
#